data_AF-A0A976DD99-F1
#
_entry.id   AF-A0A976DD99-F1
#
_cell.length_a   1.000
_cell.length_b   1.000
_cell.length_c   1.000
_cell.angle_alpha   90.00
_cell.angle_beta   90.00
_cell.angle_gamma   90.00
#
_symmetry.space_group_name_H-M   'P 1'
#
loop_
_entity.id
_entity.type
_entity.pdbx_description
1 polymer ?
#
loop_
_entity_poly.entity_id
_entity_poly.type
_entity_poly.pdbx_seq_one_letter_code
_entity_poly.pdbx_strand_id
1 'polypeptide(L)'
;MDSQLLASAWWLGSWRSIKTGAGAANTARRPATGTLIKSREQRALDWDRVRNRQMRGIAGLWRAFSMQRRPAGRKFTTGPESKDAMLDGHLISISLGFNVSQRTPAMLHDPARHEKLCNTPWNEIAVRSAIGELVADTVACFDPQTLWPMHPRDSDLGDPKLPVASIYHGAAGVMWALERLQDRGITSVDFDFSATRETLIAHNQRCNATSNSAAHSYLLGDTGVLVYLFKHTRSRRVADALFALVESNLDNPTQEFLWGSPGTSLAAIHLFEATGEQRWRDVFRRGVEQLWAGMEPAKNFPSAWLWIQDMYGRKRQYLGAGHGFAGNVFPIIRGAHMLPASTVEAFVSRTITTLKTSEMTDGALSNWDTVFDPIGSALPTRPMLQDCHGAPGIICRLVGANSPELDEMLLRGGELVWAAGPLTKGAGLCHGTAGNGFAFLKLYERSGDAKWLDRARAFAVHALAQSASQLSEHGQRRFSLWTGELGVAVFAAACINGDAAFPTLDIF
;
A
#
# COMPACT_ATOMS: atom_id res chain seq x y z
N MET A 1 3.55 -2.18 -37.48
CA MET A 1 4.14 -3.50 -37.25
C MET A 1 5.34 -3.32 -36.35
N ASP A 2 5.26 -3.94 -35.17
CA ASP A 2 6.28 -4.17 -34.14
C ASP A 2 7.09 -3.01 -33.56
N SER A 3 6.59 -2.52 -32.42
CA SER A 3 7.40 -2.13 -31.25
C SER A 3 6.57 -2.30 -29.96
N GLN A 4 6.11 -3.52 -29.70
CA GLN A 4 5.69 -3.95 -28.36
C GLN A 4 6.71 -4.97 -27.87
N LEU A 5 7.66 -4.56 -27.04
CA LEU A 5 8.44 -5.42 -26.15
C LEU A 5 9.28 -4.49 -25.26
N LEU A 6 8.87 -4.37 -23.98
CA LEU A 6 9.69 -4.16 -22.77
C LEU A 6 8.80 -3.59 -21.64
N ALA A 7 7.92 -4.43 -21.09
CA ALA A 7 7.32 -4.23 -19.77
C ALA A 7 7.09 -5.59 -19.12
N SER A 8 8.14 -6.39 -19.06
CA SER A 8 8.11 -7.74 -18.46
C SER A 8 9.39 -7.97 -17.67
N ALA A 9 9.47 -7.35 -16.49
CA ALA A 9 10.38 -7.74 -15.42
C ALA A 9 9.86 -7.19 -14.08
N TRP A 10 8.59 -7.46 -13.76
CA TRP A 10 8.02 -7.13 -12.44
C TRP A 10 7.88 -8.43 -11.66
N TRP A 11 8.73 -8.57 -10.63
CA TRP A 11 8.94 -9.73 -9.75
C TRP A 11 9.95 -10.78 -10.23
N LEU A 12 11.20 -10.68 -9.75
CA LEU A 12 12.02 -11.77 -9.18
C LEU A 12 13.43 -11.27 -8.79
N GLY A 13 13.81 -11.47 -7.53
CA GLY A 13 15.15 -11.96 -7.12
C GLY A 13 16.41 -11.14 -7.43
N SER A 14 17.01 -10.63 -6.35
CA SER A 14 18.39 -10.14 -6.20
C SER A 14 19.50 -11.00 -6.83
N TRP A 15 20.52 -10.38 -7.45
CA TRP A 15 21.90 -10.89 -7.49
C TRP A 15 22.96 -9.76 -7.46
N ARG A 16 24.07 -10.03 -6.76
CA ARG A 16 25.22 -9.14 -6.50
C ARG A 16 26.15 -9.01 -7.71
N SER A 17 26.83 -7.86 -7.83
CA SER A 17 28.17 -7.78 -8.41
C SER A 17 29.05 -6.79 -7.63
N ILE A 18 30.32 -7.14 -7.48
CA ILE A 18 31.38 -6.44 -6.74
C ILE A 18 32.50 -6.08 -7.73
N LYS A 19 33.09 -4.88 -7.54
CA LYS A 19 34.36 -4.31 -8.07
C LYS A 19 34.36 -3.89 -9.55
N THR A 20 35.11 -2.89 -10.03
CA THR A 20 36.04 -1.85 -9.51
C THR A 20 36.33 -0.93 -10.70
N GLY A 21 36.63 0.37 -10.48
CA GLY A 21 37.26 1.19 -11.51
C GLY A 21 37.37 2.66 -11.11
N ALA A 22 38.60 3.13 -10.91
CA ALA A 22 38.97 4.44 -10.41
C ALA A 22 39.40 5.41 -11.53
N GLY A 23 39.46 6.71 -11.20
CA GLY A 23 40.21 7.75 -11.93
C GLY A 23 39.31 8.83 -12.53
N ALA A 24 39.63 10.12 -12.51
CA ALA A 24 40.71 10.87 -11.88
C ALA A 24 40.27 12.34 -11.83
N ALA A 25 40.77 13.08 -10.86
CA ALA A 25 40.55 14.50 -10.68
C ALA A 25 41.21 15.32 -11.79
N ASN A 26 40.69 16.52 -12.07
CA ASN A 26 41.54 17.62 -12.53
C ASN A 26 41.13 18.95 -11.90
N THR A 27 42.16 19.62 -11.39
CA THR A 27 42.13 20.83 -10.56
C THR A 27 42.44 22.06 -11.41
N ALA A 28 41.77 23.18 -11.14
CA ALA A 28 42.32 24.51 -11.40
C ALA A 28 41.77 25.54 -10.40
N ARG A 29 42.68 26.11 -9.58
CA ARG A 29 42.56 27.34 -8.77
C ARG A 29 43.03 28.51 -9.66
N ARG A 30 42.66 29.80 -9.55
CA ARG A 30 42.46 30.82 -8.47
C ARG A 30 42.07 32.17 -9.20
N PRO A 31 41.86 33.36 -8.57
CA PRO A 31 41.89 33.77 -7.16
C PRO A 31 40.64 34.54 -6.67
N ALA A 32 40.69 34.98 -5.41
CA ALA A 32 39.60 35.39 -4.54
C ALA A 32 39.43 36.91 -4.37
N THR A 33 38.21 37.34 -4.06
CA THR A 33 37.86 38.49 -3.20
C THR A 33 36.71 38.09 -2.26
N GLY A 34 36.75 38.53 -1.01
CA GLY A 34 36.16 37.80 0.12
C GLY A 34 34.78 38.23 0.61
N THR A 35 34.10 37.29 1.26
CA THR A 35 33.18 37.49 2.41
C THR A 35 33.02 36.13 3.12
N LEU A 36 33.02 36.10 4.46
CA LEU A 36 33.06 34.87 5.28
C LEU A 36 31.77 34.03 5.17
N ILE A 37 31.83 32.93 4.40
CA ILE A 37 30.87 31.83 4.40
C ILE A 37 31.68 30.54 4.56
N LYS A 38 31.39 29.74 5.60
CA LYS A 38 32.12 28.48 5.87
C LYS A 38 31.91 27.48 4.73
N SER A 39 33.01 26.98 4.16
CA SER A 39 32.99 26.07 3.00
C SER A 39 32.60 24.64 3.35
N ARG A 40 32.09 23.92 2.33
CA ARG A 40 31.57 22.55 2.36
C ARG A 40 32.61 21.50 2.82
N GLU A 41 33.91 21.79 2.68
CA GLU A 41 35.01 20.91 3.11
C GLU A 41 35.26 20.93 4.63
N GLN A 42 34.97 22.04 5.32
CA GLN A 42 35.10 22.11 6.78
C GLN A 42 33.98 21.36 7.51
N ARG A 43 32.79 21.19 6.89
CA ARG A 43 31.72 20.34 7.45
C ARG A 43 32.07 18.85 7.34
N ALA A 44 32.79 18.43 6.30
CA ALA A 44 33.22 17.05 6.13
C ALA A 44 34.25 16.61 7.20
N LEU A 45 35.09 17.53 7.68
CA LEU A 45 36.08 17.26 8.73
C LEU A 45 35.49 17.17 10.14
N ASP A 46 34.33 17.82 10.40
CA ASP A 46 33.59 17.65 11.65
C ASP A 46 32.83 16.32 11.72
N TRP A 47 32.36 15.81 10.57
CA TRP A 47 31.69 14.49 10.49
C TRP A 47 32.64 13.32 10.82
N ASP A 48 33.91 13.38 10.41
CA ASP A 48 34.90 12.33 10.74
C ASP A 48 35.32 12.32 12.23
N ARG A 49 35.19 13.45 12.93
CA ARG A 49 35.41 13.53 14.39
C ARG A 49 34.27 12.93 15.20
N VAL A 50 33.02 13.07 14.73
CA VAL A 50 31.84 12.44 15.34
C VAL A 50 31.84 10.93 15.11
N ARG A 51 32.23 10.48 13.91
CA ARG A 51 32.36 9.06 13.54
C ARG A 51 33.33 8.27 14.43
N ASN A 52 34.42 8.91 14.86
CA ASN A 52 35.45 8.28 15.71
C ASN A 52 35.10 8.25 17.21
N ARG A 53 34.08 8.97 17.67
CA ARG A 53 33.61 8.93 19.07
C ARG A 53 32.56 7.84 19.31
N GLN A 54 31.82 7.41 18.29
CA GLN A 54 30.82 6.34 18.38
C GLN A 54 31.38 4.92 18.17
N MET A 55 32.56 4.77 17.56
CA MET A 55 33.21 3.48 17.27
C MET A 55 33.92 2.82 18.47
N ARG A 56 33.90 3.42 19.67
CA ARG A 56 34.49 2.83 20.89
C ARG A 56 33.48 2.19 21.86
N GLY A 57 32.19 2.15 21.50
CA GLY A 57 31.13 1.55 22.33
C GLY A 57 30.53 0.22 21.83
N ILE A 58 30.86 -0.23 20.61
CA ILE A 58 30.13 -1.34 19.92
C ILE A 58 31.10 -2.43 19.42
N ALA A 59 32.20 -2.66 20.13
CA ALA A 59 33.14 -3.76 19.84
C ALA A 59 32.95 -4.99 20.76
N GLY A 60 31.92 -5.00 21.63
CA GLY A 60 31.72 -6.04 22.66
C GLY A 60 30.68 -7.12 22.35
N LEU A 61 29.94 -7.04 21.23
CA LEU A 61 28.75 -7.90 21.01
C LEU A 61 28.78 -8.74 19.71
N TRP A 62 29.87 -8.70 18.93
CA TRP A 62 29.99 -9.44 17.66
C TRP A 62 31.10 -10.49 17.70
N ARG A 63 30.95 -11.52 18.54
CA ARG A 63 31.81 -12.70 18.50
C ARG A 63 31.12 -14.04 18.83
N ALA A 64 29.81 -14.13 18.63
CA ALA A 64 29.07 -15.36 18.92
C ALA A 64 27.93 -15.66 17.93
N PHE A 65 28.11 -15.47 16.61
CA PHE A 65 27.17 -16.04 15.63
C PHE A 65 27.85 -16.22 14.26
N SER A 66 28.70 -17.24 14.15
CA SER A 66 29.13 -17.77 12.84
C SER A 66 29.65 -19.19 12.98
N MET A 67 28.78 -20.20 12.90
CA MET A 67 29.16 -21.56 12.48
C MET A 67 27.91 -22.45 12.31
N GLN A 68 27.66 -22.88 11.06
CA GLN A 68 27.19 -24.22 10.62
C GLN A 68 26.55 -24.09 9.22
N ARG A 69 27.28 -24.44 8.16
CA ARG A 69 27.36 -25.74 7.47
C ARG A 69 26.12 -26.06 6.60
N ARG A 70 26.34 -26.00 5.29
CA ARG A 70 25.51 -26.56 4.20
C ARG A 70 25.71 -28.08 4.08
N PRO A 71 24.73 -28.82 3.51
CA PRO A 71 25.06 -29.98 2.69
C PRO A 71 24.49 -29.91 1.26
N ALA A 72 25.20 -30.59 0.37
CA ALA A 72 24.92 -30.91 -1.03
C ALA A 72 23.59 -31.69 -1.18
N GLY A 73 22.83 -31.66 -2.28
CA GLY A 73 23.21 -31.82 -3.68
C GLY A 73 22.99 -33.28 -4.11
N ARG A 74 21.83 -33.61 -4.69
CA ARG A 74 21.58 -34.90 -5.37
C ARG A 74 20.77 -34.70 -6.65
N LYS A 75 21.36 -35.20 -7.74
CA LYS A 75 20.79 -35.29 -9.09
C LYS A 75 19.84 -36.49 -9.16
N PHE A 76 18.75 -36.37 -9.93
CA PHE A 76 17.95 -37.51 -10.39
C PHE A 76 18.09 -37.66 -11.90
N THR A 77 18.31 -38.89 -12.33
CA THR A 77 18.46 -39.38 -13.70
C THR A 77 17.12 -39.85 -14.26
N THR A 78 16.96 -39.74 -15.58
CA THR A 78 15.78 -40.03 -16.39
C THR A 78 15.78 -41.42 -17.05
N GLY A 79 14.57 -41.98 -17.27
CA GLY A 79 14.20 -42.94 -18.34
C GLY A 79 13.62 -44.28 -17.85
N PRO A 80 12.93 -45.08 -18.71
CA PRO A 80 11.87 -44.72 -19.69
C PRO A 80 10.64 -45.69 -19.72
N GLU A 81 9.60 -45.27 -20.47
CA GLU A 81 8.47 -45.94 -21.17
C GLU A 81 8.03 -47.42 -20.97
N SER A 82 6.69 -47.64 -20.94
CA SER A 82 5.92 -48.69 -21.66
C SER A 82 4.39 -48.49 -21.44
N LYS A 83 3.58 -48.11 -22.44
CA LYS A 83 2.78 -48.89 -23.44
C LYS A 83 1.56 -49.71 -22.92
N ASP A 84 0.40 -49.26 -23.38
CA ASP A 84 -0.91 -49.88 -23.74
C ASP A 84 -1.36 -51.25 -23.20
N ALA A 85 -2.61 -51.28 -22.72
CA ALA A 85 -3.58 -52.37 -22.96
C ALA A 85 -5.03 -51.87 -22.81
N MET A 86 -5.79 -51.90 -23.91
CA MET A 86 -7.26 -51.92 -23.91
C MET A 86 -7.73 -53.36 -23.64
N LEU A 87 -8.87 -53.53 -22.95
CA LEU A 87 -9.93 -54.53 -23.23
C LEU A 87 -11.19 -54.26 -22.38
N ASP A 88 -12.31 -54.14 -23.09
CA ASP A 88 -13.70 -54.53 -22.80
C ASP A 88 -14.44 -54.17 -21.49
N GLY A 89 -15.34 -53.19 -21.62
CA GLY A 89 -16.80 -53.40 -21.54
C GLY A 89 -17.41 -54.02 -20.29
N HIS A 90 -17.73 -53.20 -19.29
CA HIS A 90 -18.95 -53.33 -18.48
C HIS A 90 -19.37 -51.98 -17.87
N LEU A 91 -20.65 -51.62 -18.04
CA LEU A 91 -21.29 -50.46 -17.44
C LEU A 91 -21.31 -50.58 -15.92
N ILE A 92 -20.44 -49.81 -15.25
CA ILE A 92 -20.50 -49.61 -13.80
C ILE A 92 -21.17 -48.26 -13.56
N SER A 93 -22.36 -48.30 -12.93
CA SER A 93 -22.97 -47.13 -12.30
C SER A 93 -22.06 -46.68 -11.15
N ILE A 94 -21.19 -45.71 -11.43
CA ILE A 94 -20.44 -45.02 -10.40
C ILE A 94 -21.27 -43.80 -10.02
N SER A 95 -21.94 -43.87 -8.86
CA SER A 95 -22.30 -42.66 -8.12
C SER A 95 -21.01 -41.88 -7.92
N LEU A 96 -20.83 -40.81 -8.69
CA LEU A 96 -19.85 -39.77 -8.40
C LEU A 96 -20.36 -39.04 -7.16
N GLY A 97 -20.16 -39.67 -6.00
CA GLY A 97 -20.01 -38.94 -4.77
C GLY A 97 -18.89 -37.94 -5.03
N PHE A 98 -19.21 -36.65 -4.97
CA PHE A 98 -18.21 -35.61 -4.90
C PHE A 98 -17.36 -35.93 -3.69
N ASN A 99 -16.22 -36.57 -3.93
CA ASN A 99 -15.17 -36.67 -2.94
C ASN A 99 -14.73 -35.22 -2.74
N VAL A 100 -15.25 -34.59 -1.69
CA VAL A 100 -14.76 -33.33 -1.18
C VAL A 100 -13.32 -33.62 -0.80
N SER A 101 -12.42 -33.38 -1.75
CA SER A 101 -10.98 -33.46 -1.53
C SER A 101 -10.70 -32.71 -0.24
N GLN A 102 -10.20 -33.44 0.76
CA GLN A 102 -9.83 -32.86 2.03
C GLN A 102 -8.90 -31.67 1.74
N ARG A 103 -9.39 -30.46 2.01
CA ARG A 103 -8.58 -29.23 1.89
C ARG A 103 -7.31 -29.46 2.71
N THR A 104 -6.16 -29.56 2.06
CA THR A 104 -4.87 -29.31 2.72
C THR A 104 -5.05 -28.02 3.53
N PRO A 105 -4.64 -27.94 4.81
CA PRO A 105 -4.82 -26.74 5.61
C PRO A 105 -4.32 -25.56 4.81
N ALA A 106 -5.24 -24.66 4.43
CA ALA A 106 -4.89 -23.56 3.56
C ALA A 106 -3.85 -22.73 4.31
N MET A 107 -2.63 -22.64 3.79
CA MET A 107 -1.62 -21.75 4.33
C MET A 107 -2.19 -20.33 4.30
N LEU A 108 -2.53 -19.77 5.47
CA LEU A 108 -3.22 -18.49 5.57
C LEU A 108 -2.30 -17.28 5.36
N HIS A 109 -0.99 -17.48 5.44
CA HIS A 109 0.05 -16.50 5.10
C HIS A 109 1.38 -17.22 4.89
N ASP A 110 2.34 -16.57 4.21
CA ASP A 110 3.72 -17.05 4.10
C ASP A 110 4.57 -16.53 5.29
N PRO A 111 4.99 -17.39 6.23
CA PRO A 111 5.75 -16.96 7.41
C PRO A 111 7.08 -16.28 7.07
N ALA A 112 7.69 -16.58 5.91
CA ALA A 112 8.96 -15.95 5.50
C ALA A 112 8.82 -14.45 5.17
N ARG A 113 7.59 -13.97 5.00
CA ARG A 113 7.26 -12.56 4.74
C ARG A 113 7.01 -11.77 6.02
N HIS A 114 7.09 -12.43 7.17
CA HIS A 114 6.80 -11.85 8.47
C HIS A 114 7.97 -12.03 9.44
N GLU A 115 8.06 -11.15 10.42
CA GLU A 115 9.06 -11.20 11.47
C GLU A 115 8.42 -11.05 12.84
N LYS A 116 9.19 -11.41 13.88
CA LYS A 116 8.70 -11.30 15.26
C LYS A 116 8.56 -9.83 15.63
N LEU A 117 7.44 -9.52 16.28
CA LEU A 117 7.20 -8.22 16.89
C LEU A 117 8.34 -7.87 17.86
N CYS A 118 8.72 -6.59 17.93
CA CYS A 118 9.77 -6.15 18.85
C CYS A 118 9.25 -6.14 20.30
N ASN A 119 10.14 -6.33 21.26
CA ASN A 119 9.79 -6.31 22.69
C ASN A 119 9.74 -4.90 23.29
N THR A 120 9.91 -3.85 22.48
CA THR A 120 9.88 -2.46 22.95
C THR A 120 8.44 -2.07 23.32
N PRO A 121 8.16 -1.66 24.56
CA PRO A 121 6.83 -1.26 24.97
C PRO A 121 6.43 0.07 24.33
N TRP A 122 5.13 0.31 24.19
CA TRP A 122 4.60 1.61 23.78
C TRP A 122 5.01 2.70 24.78
N ASN A 123 5.57 3.79 24.28
CA ASN A 123 5.88 4.98 25.04
C ASN A 123 5.57 6.21 24.17
N GLU A 124 4.54 6.97 24.56
CA GLU A 124 4.06 8.10 23.75
C GLU A 124 5.14 9.17 23.55
N ILE A 125 5.96 9.47 24.56
CA ILE A 125 7.03 10.47 24.46
C ILE A 125 8.07 10.04 23.42
N ALA A 126 8.49 8.77 23.46
CA ALA A 126 9.43 8.22 22.50
C ALA A 126 8.86 8.20 21.07
N VAL A 127 7.57 7.85 20.93
CA VAL A 127 6.87 7.86 19.64
C VAL A 127 6.80 9.27 19.06
N ARG A 128 6.42 10.26 19.87
CA ARG A 128 6.39 11.68 19.45
C ARG A 128 7.79 12.17 19.05
N SER A 129 8.82 11.80 19.79
CA SER A 129 10.22 12.11 19.45
C SER A 129 10.61 11.53 18.09
N ALA A 130 10.32 10.25 17.85
CA ALA A 130 10.63 9.59 16.59
C ALA A 130 9.88 10.21 15.39
N ILE A 131 8.61 10.59 15.58
CA ILE A 131 7.84 11.33 14.57
C ILE A 131 8.50 12.70 14.30
N GLY A 132 8.91 13.41 15.36
CA GLY A 132 9.57 14.71 15.25
C GLY A 132 10.87 14.65 14.44
N GLU A 133 11.73 13.66 14.70
CA GLU A 133 12.97 13.44 13.94
C GLU A 133 12.69 13.15 12.46
N LEU A 134 11.72 12.28 12.18
CA LEU A 134 11.32 11.93 10.81
C LEU A 134 10.77 13.15 10.06
N VAL A 135 9.91 13.96 10.70
CA VAL A 135 9.38 15.19 10.12
C VAL A 135 10.49 16.19 9.85
N ALA A 136 11.39 16.42 10.82
CA ALA A 136 12.51 17.34 10.67
C ALA A 136 13.43 16.93 9.51
N ASP A 137 13.78 15.65 9.41
CA ASP A 137 14.58 15.13 8.29
C ASP A 137 13.86 15.27 6.95
N THR A 138 12.55 15.02 6.93
CA THR A 138 11.74 15.17 5.71
C THR A 138 11.74 16.62 5.22
N VAL A 139 11.50 17.58 6.11
CA VAL A 139 11.52 19.01 5.77
C VAL A 139 12.93 19.46 5.36
N ALA A 140 13.98 18.96 6.03
CA ALA A 140 15.37 19.30 5.68
C ALA A 140 15.79 18.80 4.29
N CYS A 141 15.16 17.74 3.77
CA CYS A 141 15.41 17.20 2.44
C CYS A 141 14.49 17.76 1.34
N PHE A 142 13.61 18.70 1.66
CA PHE A 142 12.72 19.32 0.68
C PHE A 142 13.44 20.37 -0.18
N ASP A 143 13.27 20.28 -1.49
CA ASP A 143 13.68 21.30 -2.45
C ASP A 143 12.49 21.68 -3.35
N PRO A 144 12.15 22.97 -3.54
CA PRO A 144 10.95 23.36 -4.29
C PRO A 144 11.02 23.06 -5.79
N GLN A 145 12.22 22.81 -6.35
CA GLN A 145 12.39 22.49 -7.78
C GLN A 145 12.44 20.97 -8.02
N THR A 146 13.09 20.25 -7.12
CA THR A 146 13.40 18.81 -7.23
C THR A 146 12.66 17.94 -6.21
N LEU A 147 11.77 18.55 -5.41
CA LEU A 147 10.92 17.89 -4.42
C LEU A 147 11.76 17.04 -3.45
N TRP A 148 11.38 15.78 -3.24
CA TRP A 148 12.15 14.82 -2.44
C TRP A 148 12.85 13.82 -3.35
N PRO A 149 14.07 13.37 -3.00
CA PRO A 149 14.77 12.37 -3.77
C PRO A 149 14.02 11.03 -3.76
N MET A 150 13.99 10.36 -4.92
CA MET A 150 13.43 9.01 -5.03
C MET A 150 14.24 8.02 -4.20
N HIS A 151 13.55 7.17 -3.45
CA HIS A 151 14.21 6.10 -2.69
C HIS A 151 14.64 4.96 -3.62
N PRO A 152 15.80 4.30 -3.40
CA PRO A 152 16.23 3.16 -4.21
C PRO A 152 15.21 2.01 -4.29
N ARG A 153 14.34 1.89 -3.30
CA ARG A 153 13.25 0.89 -3.28
C ARG A 153 11.99 1.31 -4.03
N ASP A 154 11.96 2.54 -4.52
CA ASP A 154 10.95 3.10 -5.41
C ASP A 154 11.51 3.32 -6.84
N SER A 155 12.73 2.84 -7.14
CA SER A 155 13.38 3.03 -8.45
C SER A 155 12.55 2.51 -9.62
N ASP A 156 11.73 1.50 -9.35
CA ASP A 156 10.86 0.90 -10.37
C ASP A 156 9.57 1.72 -10.54
N LEU A 157 9.24 2.64 -9.64
CA LEU A 157 7.98 3.40 -9.65
C LEU A 157 8.04 4.69 -10.48
N GLY A 158 9.20 5.08 -11.00
CA GLY A 158 9.33 6.28 -11.83
C GLY A 158 10.76 6.48 -12.36
N ASP A 159 10.95 7.52 -13.16
CA ASP A 159 12.30 7.94 -13.58
C ASP A 159 13.02 8.55 -12.36
N PRO A 160 14.17 8.00 -11.91
CA PRO A 160 14.92 8.57 -10.79
C PRO A 160 15.35 10.03 -11.00
N LYS A 161 15.32 10.53 -12.24
CA LYS A 161 15.63 11.91 -12.61
C LYS A 161 14.42 12.85 -12.53
N LEU A 162 13.21 12.31 -12.43
CA LEU A 162 11.97 13.08 -12.28
C LEU A 162 11.36 12.77 -10.91
N PRO A 163 11.36 13.73 -9.97
CA PRO A 163 10.72 13.51 -8.68
C PRO A 163 9.24 13.21 -8.90
N VAL A 164 8.64 12.31 -8.11
CA VAL A 164 7.21 11.99 -8.33
C VAL A 164 6.33 12.95 -7.52
N ALA A 165 5.17 13.33 -8.07
CA ALA A 165 4.25 14.29 -7.43
C ALA A 165 2.94 13.67 -6.90
N SER A 166 2.66 12.39 -7.17
CA SER A 166 1.41 11.71 -6.80
C SER A 166 1.17 11.62 -5.28
N ILE A 167 -0.05 11.26 -4.88
CA ILE A 167 -0.40 11.02 -3.46
C ILE A 167 0.29 9.75 -2.93
N TYR A 168 0.40 8.71 -3.77
CA TYR A 168 0.88 7.41 -3.34
C TYR A 168 2.37 7.43 -2.94
N HIS A 169 3.24 7.79 -3.89
CA HIS A 169 4.69 7.76 -3.69
C HIS A 169 5.38 9.09 -4.03
N GLY A 170 4.61 10.17 -4.14
CA GLY A 170 5.14 11.49 -4.54
C GLY A 170 4.89 12.61 -3.54
N ALA A 171 5.27 13.81 -3.97
CA ALA A 171 5.26 15.03 -3.17
C ALA A 171 3.89 15.43 -2.63
N ALA A 172 2.79 15.23 -3.37
CA ALA A 172 1.46 15.56 -2.84
C ALA A 172 1.15 14.76 -1.57
N GLY A 173 1.51 13.47 -1.52
CA GLY A 173 1.34 12.64 -0.33
C GLY A 173 2.24 13.05 0.83
N VAL A 174 3.47 13.46 0.52
CA VAL A 174 4.42 13.97 1.51
C VAL A 174 3.91 15.26 2.15
N MET A 175 3.54 16.23 1.32
CA MET A 175 3.00 17.53 1.74
C MET A 175 1.72 17.36 2.56
N TRP A 176 0.79 16.53 2.08
CA TRP A 176 -0.44 16.19 2.81
C TRP A 176 -0.16 15.63 4.20
N ALA A 177 0.80 14.70 4.32
CA ALA A 177 1.09 14.05 5.59
C ALA A 177 1.77 15.00 6.59
N LEU A 178 2.68 15.87 6.13
CA LEU A 178 3.32 16.89 6.97
C LEU A 178 2.29 17.88 7.52
N GLU A 179 1.44 18.42 6.66
CA GLU A 179 0.33 19.30 7.06
C GLU A 179 -0.62 18.58 8.03
N ARG A 180 -0.97 17.32 7.76
CA ARG A 180 -1.86 16.55 8.64
C ARG A 180 -1.28 16.29 10.02
N LEU A 181 0.04 16.14 10.13
CA LEU A 181 0.76 16.03 11.41
C LEU A 181 0.78 17.39 12.14
N GLN A 182 0.96 18.48 11.40
CA GLN A 182 0.92 19.86 11.94
C GLN A 182 -0.49 20.23 12.43
N ASP A 183 -1.54 19.97 11.64
CA ASP A 183 -2.95 20.24 11.96
C ASP A 183 -3.41 19.53 13.25
N ARG A 184 -2.78 18.40 13.62
CA ARG A 184 -3.05 17.68 14.86
C ARG A 184 -2.12 18.05 16.02
N GLY A 185 -1.25 19.04 15.85
CA GLY A 185 -0.27 19.44 16.86
C GLY A 185 0.74 18.33 17.20
N ILE A 186 1.01 17.42 16.25
CA ILE A 186 2.02 16.36 16.44
C ILE A 186 3.42 16.91 16.21
N THR A 187 3.56 17.90 15.33
CA THR A 187 4.82 18.57 15.01
C THR A 187 4.64 20.09 15.03
N SER A 188 5.71 20.80 15.40
CA SER A 188 5.83 22.25 15.31
C SER A 188 6.91 22.68 14.31
N VAL A 189 7.36 21.76 13.44
CA VAL A 189 8.33 22.08 12.38
C VAL A 189 7.63 22.94 11.32
N ASP A 190 8.23 24.08 11.00
CA ASP A 190 7.71 24.98 9.98
C ASP A 190 8.11 24.52 8.57
N PHE A 191 7.17 24.64 7.63
CA PHE A 191 7.37 24.41 6.21
C PHE A 191 6.40 25.28 5.40
N ASP A 192 6.79 25.69 4.21
CA ASP A 192 5.92 26.41 3.27
C ASP A 192 5.98 25.75 1.90
N PHE A 193 4.83 25.25 1.45
CA PHE A 193 4.68 24.62 0.14
C PHE A 193 3.96 25.50 -0.89
N SER A 194 3.70 26.77 -0.59
CA SER A 194 2.85 27.65 -1.42
C SER A 194 3.33 27.70 -2.88
N ALA A 195 4.63 27.95 -3.11
CA ALA A 195 5.21 27.95 -4.46
C ALA A 195 5.15 26.56 -5.14
N THR A 196 5.35 25.48 -4.38
CA THR A 196 5.30 24.12 -4.91
C THR A 196 3.89 23.73 -5.34
N ARG A 197 2.85 24.15 -4.60
CA ARG A 197 1.45 23.90 -4.96
C ARG A 197 1.09 24.45 -6.36
N GLU A 198 1.67 25.58 -6.76
CA GLU A 198 1.43 26.19 -8.07
C GLU A 198 1.93 25.33 -9.24
N THR A 199 2.98 24.54 -9.02
CA THR A 199 3.64 23.74 -10.07
C THR A 199 3.35 22.24 -9.95
N LEU A 200 2.73 21.81 -8.86
CA LEU A 200 2.57 20.40 -8.48
C LEU A 200 1.82 19.57 -9.54
N ILE A 201 0.70 20.08 -10.05
CA ILE A 201 -0.09 19.37 -11.07
C ILE A 201 0.69 19.22 -12.38
N ALA A 202 1.35 20.29 -12.84
CA ALA A 202 2.18 20.24 -14.05
C ALA A 202 3.39 19.30 -13.88
N HIS A 203 3.90 19.17 -12.64
CA HIS A 203 4.92 18.19 -12.31
C HIS A 203 4.39 16.75 -12.45
N ASN A 204 3.22 16.48 -11.87
CA ASN A 204 2.58 15.16 -11.93
C ASN A 204 2.28 14.74 -13.38
N GLN A 205 1.75 15.66 -14.19
CA GLN A 205 1.44 15.42 -15.60
C GLN A 205 2.68 15.10 -16.42
N ARG A 206 3.82 15.76 -16.16
CA ARG A 206 5.10 15.43 -16.80
C ARG A 206 5.58 14.03 -16.43
N CYS A 207 5.42 13.63 -15.17
CA CYS A 207 5.79 12.28 -14.72
C CYS A 207 4.90 11.20 -15.34
N ASN A 208 3.61 11.49 -15.51
CA ASN A 208 2.62 10.56 -16.03
C ASN A 208 2.44 10.62 -17.55
N ALA A 209 3.22 11.42 -18.28
CA ALA A 209 3.07 11.63 -19.72
C ALA A 209 3.14 10.34 -20.55
N THR A 210 3.78 9.28 -20.02
CA THR A 210 3.91 7.97 -20.66
C THR A 210 2.93 6.91 -20.12
N SER A 211 2.12 7.26 -19.12
CA SER A 211 1.22 6.34 -18.40
C SER A 211 -0.25 6.59 -18.76
N ASN A 212 -0.77 5.87 -19.76
CA ASN A 212 -2.12 6.14 -20.27
C ASN A 212 -3.25 5.72 -19.31
N SER A 213 -3.09 4.67 -18.50
CA SER A 213 -4.20 4.12 -17.70
C SER A 213 -4.27 4.65 -16.26
N ALA A 214 -3.15 5.14 -15.70
CA ALA A 214 -3.09 5.60 -14.32
C ALA A 214 -3.04 7.14 -14.18
N ALA A 215 -2.85 7.88 -15.29
CA ALA A 215 -2.67 9.34 -15.24
C ALA A 215 -3.84 10.09 -14.58
N HIS A 216 -5.07 9.59 -14.70
CA HIS A 216 -6.26 10.22 -14.10
C HIS A 216 -6.61 9.64 -12.73
N SER A 217 -5.87 8.65 -12.26
CA SER A 217 -6.23 7.90 -11.06
C SER A 217 -6.12 8.71 -9.78
N TYR A 218 -6.75 8.19 -8.72
CA TYR A 218 -6.80 8.86 -7.43
C TYR A 218 -5.45 8.89 -6.72
N LEU A 219 -4.82 7.75 -6.46
CA LEU A 219 -3.57 7.73 -5.68
C LEU A 219 -2.32 7.99 -6.53
N LEU A 220 -2.32 7.60 -7.82
CA LEU A 220 -1.14 7.67 -8.69
C LEU A 220 -1.21 8.81 -9.73
N GLY A 221 -2.42 9.28 -10.02
CA GLY A 221 -2.69 10.25 -11.07
C GLY A 221 -3.02 11.65 -10.56
N ASP A 222 -3.59 12.44 -11.45
CA ASP A 222 -3.92 13.85 -11.24
C ASP A 222 -5.06 14.04 -10.24
N THR A 223 -5.97 13.07 -10.10
CA THR A 223 -7.17 13.23 -9.25
C THR A 223 -6.80 13.54 -7.81
N GLY A 224 -5.94 12.73 -7.16
CA GLY A 224 -5.54 12.98 -5.78
C GLY A 224 -4.75 14.29 -5.60
N VAL A 225 -3.92 14.65 -6.59
CA VAL A 225 -3.21 15.93 -6.59
C VAL A 225 -4.20 17.10 -6.66
N LEU A 226 -5.24 17.02 -7.49
CA LEU A 226 -6.27 18.04 -7.58
C LEU A 226 -7.16 18.10 -6.32
N VAL A 227 -7.44 16.98 -5.64
CA VAL A 227 -8.11 17.01 -4.32
C VAL A 227 -7.26 17.78 -3.31
N TYR A 228 -5.95 17.52 -3.28
CA TYR A 228 -5.00 18.25 -2.44
C TYR A 228 -4.94 19.74 -2.75
N LEU A 229 -4.89 20.12 -4.04
CA LEU A 229 -4.92 21.53 -4.44
C LEU A 229 -6.27 22.18 -4.12
N PHE A 230 -7.39 21.46 -4.25
CA PHE A 230 -8.72 21.97 -3.91
C PHE A 230 -8.84 22.28 -2.42
N LYS A 231 -8.31 21.41 -1.53
CA LYS A 231 -8.30 21.62 -0.07
C LYS A 231 -7.74 23.00 0.31
N HIS A 232 -6.70 23.44 -0.40
CA HIS A 232 -5.99 24.69 -0.14
C HIS A 232 -6.59 25.89 -0.88
N THR A 233 -6.97 25.71 -2.13
CA THR A 233 -7.37 26.83 -2.99
C THR A 233 -8.86 27.11 -2.96
N ARG A 234 -9.68 26.10 -2.64
CA ARG A 234 -11.15 26.09 -2.83
C ARG A 234 -11.58 26.59 -4.22
N SER A 235 -10.71 26.42 -5.20
CA SER A 235 -10.86 27.00 -6.54
C SER A 235 -11.91 26.24 -7.35
N ARG A 236 -12.88 26.96 -7.90
CA ARG A 236 -13.86 26.41 -8.84
C ARG A 236 -13.19 25.77 -10.06
N ARG A 237 -12.11 26.38 -10.57
CA ARG A 237 -11.35 25.81 -11.70
C ARG A 237 -10.74 24.45 -11.36
N VAL A 238 -10.22 24.29 -10.14
CA VAL A 238 -9.67 23.01 -9.68
C VAL A 238 -10.79 21.98 -9.49
N ALA A 239 -11.93 22.39 -8.91
CA ALA A 239 -13.11 21.53 -8.76
C ALA A 239 -13.67 21.07 -10.12
N ASP A 240 -13.75 21.96 -11.12
CA ASP A 240 -14.23 21.65 -12.46
C ASP A 240 -13.28 20.69 -13.20
N ALA A 241 -11.96 20.89 -13.06
CA ALA A 241 -10.95 19.97 -13.61
C ALA A 241 -11.02 18.59 -12.95
N LEU A 242 -11.18 18.54 -11.62
CA LEU A 242 -11.35 17.30 -10.89
C LEU A 242 -12.64 16.57 -11.31
N PHE A 243 -13.75 17.30 -11.50
CA PHE A 243 -15.01 16.73 -11.96
C PHE A 243 -14.86 16.06 -13.33
N ALA A 244 -14.18 16.72 -14.27
CA ALA A 244 -13.89 16.16 -15.59
C ALA A 244 -13.03 14.88 -15.51
N LEU A 245 -12.05 14.82 -14.61
CA LEU A 245 -11.26 13.60 -14.39
C LEU A 245 -12.12 12.46 -13.85
N VAL A 246 -12.95 12.73 -12.84
CA VAL A 246 -13.87 11.72 -12.27
C VAL A 246 -14.81 11.20 -13.35
N GLU A 247 -15.43 12.07 -14.15
CA GLU A 247 -16.30 11.66 -15.27
C GLU A 247 -15.55 10.84 -16.32
N SER A 248 -14.34 11.24 -16.71
CA SER A 248 -13.55 10.53 -17.71
C SER A 248 -13.12 9.12 -17.28
N ASN A 249 -13.07 8.87 -15.96
CA ASN A 249 -12.57 7.62 -15.40
C ASN A 249 -13.68 6.61 -15.11
N LEU A 250 -14.95 7.00 -15.28
CA LEU A 250 -16.15 6.18 -15.06
C LEU A 250 -16.06 4.81 -15.77
N ASP A 251 -15.73 4.83 -17.07
CA ASP A 251 -15.63 3.64 -17.91
C ASP A 251 -14.21 3.04 -17.98
N ASN A 252 -13.33 3.34 -17.01
CA ASN A 252 -11.96 2.83 -17.03
C ASN A 252 -11.95 1.28 -17.01
N PRO A 253 -11.31 0.62 -17.99
CA PRO A 253 -11.41 -0.84 -18.17
C PRO A 253 -10.73 -1.65 -17.06
N THR A 254 -9.92 -1.01 -16.23
CA THR A 254 -9.20 -1.66 -15.13
C THR A 254 -10.16 -2.10 -14.01
N GLN A 255 -11.27 -1.37 -13.82
CA GLN A 255 -12.31 -1.65 -12.83
C GLN A 255 -11.76 -1.94 -11.43
N GLU A 256 -10.81 -1.13 -10.99
CA GLU A 256 -10.19 -1.26 -9.67
C GLU A 256 -9.88 0.09 -9.01
N PHE A 257 -9.45 0.07 -7.74
CA PHE A 257 -9.33 1.27 -6.93
C PHE A 257 -8.10 2.13 -7.25
N LEU A 258 -6.96 1.54 -7.63
CA LEU A 258 -5.73 2.31 -7.79
C LEU A 258 -5.71 3.14 -9.07
N TRP A 259 -6.37 2.71 -10.15
CA TRP A 259 -6.44 3.38 -11.44
C TRP A 259 -7.86 3.77 -11.85
N GLY A 260 -8.83 2.90 -11.59
CA GLY A 260 -10.21 3.01 -12.08
C GLY A 260 -11.16 3.89 -11.26
N SER A 261 -12.44 3.83 -11.66
CA SER A 261 -13.53 4.65 -11.12
C SER A 261 -13.79 4.52 -9.61
N PRO A 262 -13.57 3.39 -8.92
CA PRO A 262 -13.70 3.33 -7.47
C PRO A 262 -12.79 4.32 -6.73
N GLY A 263 -11.55 4.49 -7.21
CA GLY A 263 -10.62 5.46 -6.64
C GLY A 263 -11.08 6.89 -6.86
N THR A 264 -11.45 7.26 -8.09
CA THR A 264 -11.90 8.63 -8.40
C THR A 264 -13.28 8.95 -7.80
N SER A 265 -14.11 7.94 -7.54
CA SER A 265 -15.35 8.08 -6.77
C SER A 265 -15.09 8.59 -5.37
N LEU A 266 -13.96 8.22 -4.75
CA LEU A 266 -13.59 8.73 -3.44
C LEU A 266 -13.30 10.24 -3.47
N ALA A 267 -12.71 10.75 -4.55
CA ALA A 267 -12.55 12.19 -4.74
C ALA A 267 -13.91 12.91 -4.83
N ALA A 268 -14.90 12.31 -5.51
CA ALA A 268 -16.26 12.85 -5.55
C ALA A 268 -16.91 12.88 -4.16
N ILE A 269 -16.70 11.85 -3.33
CA ILE A 269 -17.18 11.84 -1.94
C ILE A 269 -16.56 12.99 -1.14
N HIS A 270 -15.22 13.13 -1.16
CA HIS A 270 -14.54 14.22 -0.44
C HIS A 270 -14.99 15.61 -0.90
N LEU A 271 -15.24 15.80 -2.18
CA LEU A 271 -15.72 17.07 -2.72
C LEU A 271 -17.18 17.34 -2.36
N PHE A 272 -18.03 16.32 -2.37
CA PHE A 272 -19.40 16.47 -1.87
C PHE A 272 -19.41 16.88 -0.39
N GLU A 273 -18.59 16.24 0.44
CA GLU A 273 -18.47 16.58 1.87
C GLU A 273 -17.92 18.01 2.08
N ALA A 274 -17.02 18.45 1.21
CA ALA A 274 -16.42 19.79 1.31
C ALA A 274 -17.30 20.91 0.78
N THR A 275 -18.18 20.67 -0.21
CA THR A 275 -18.90 21.74 -0.93
C THR A 275 -20.42 21.62 -0.89
N GLY A 276 -20.95 20.41 -0.68
CA GLY A 276 -22.39 20.11 -0.78
C GLY A 276 -22.95 20.16 -2.21
N GLU A 277 -22.12 20.36 -3.24
CA GLU A 277 -22.59 20.47 -4.62
C GLU A 277 -23.14 19.14 -5.15
N GLN A 278 -24.36 19.15 -5.70
CA GLN A 278 -25.05 17.92 -6.13
C GLN A 278 -24.34 17.18 -7.26
N ARG A 279 -23.59 17.87 -8.12
CA ARG A 279 -22.82 17.23 -9.20
C ARG A 279 -21.93 16.09 -8.70
N TRP A 280 -21.33 16.24 -7.51
CA TRP A 280 -20.46 15.23 -6.92
C TRP A 280 -21.22 13.99 -6.48
N ARG A 281 -22.42 14.18 -5.93
CA ARG A 281 -23.34 13.09 -5.63
C ARG A 281 -23.81 12.39 -6.91
N ASP A 282 -24.13 13.15 -7.94
CA ASP A 282 -24.66 12.60 -9.20
C ASP A 282 -23.59 11.79 -9.97
N VAL A 283 -22.34 12.29 -10.05
CA VAL A 283 -21.24 11.52 -10.66
C VAL A 283 -20.88 10.28 -9.84
N PHE A 284 -20.90 10.38 -8.51
CA PHE A 284 -20.69 9.21 -7.65
C PHE A 284 -21.76 8.13 -7.86
N ARG A 285 -23.04 8.52 -7.93
CA ARG A 285 -24.14 7.58 -8.19
C ARG A 285 -24.01 6.89 -9.54
N ARG A 286 -23.65 7.62 -10.59
CA ARG A 286 -23.35 7.03 -11.91
C ARG A 286 -22.21 6.01 -11.83
N GLY A 287 -21.14 6.32 -11.09
CA GLY A 287 -20.05 5.37 -10.85
C GLY A 287 -20.50 4.11 -10.13
N VAL A 288 -21.37 4.23 -9.12
CA VAL A 288 -21.95 3.08 -8.41
C VAL A 288 -22.83 2.22 -9.32
N GLU A 289 -23.64 2.85 -10.19
CA GLU A 289 -24.47 2.15 -11.18
C GLU A 289 -23.62 1.37 -12.18
N GLN A 290 -22.53 1.97 -12.68
CA GLN A 290 -21.57 1.29 -13.57
C GLN A 290 -20.87 0.12 -12.87
N LEU A 291 -20.43 0.31 -11.62
CA LEU A 291 -19.83 -0.76 -10.83
C LEU A 291 -20.83 -1.91 -10.62
N TRP A 292 -22.09 -1.61 -10.34
CA TRP A 292 -23.12 -2.64 -10.21
C TRP A 292 -23.35 -3.41 -11.51
N ALA A 293 -23.44 -2.69 -12.64
CA ALA A 293 -23.65 -3.27 -13.97
C ALA A 293 -22.44 -4.10 -14.46
N GLY A 294 -21.23 -3.75 -14.04
CA GLY A 294 -19.99 -4.43 -14.41
C GLY A 294 -19.66 -5.68 -13.60
N MET A 295 -20.46 -6.03 -12.57
CA MET A 295 -20.25 -7.28 -11.83
C MET A 295 -20.71 -8.49 -12.66
N GLU A 296 -19.91 -9.54 -12.65
CA GLU A 296 -20.22 -10.83 -13.26
C GLU A 296 -20.23 -11.96 -12.21
N PRO A 297 -21.10 -12.98 -12.35
CA PRO A 297 -21.03 -14.16 -11.49
C PRO A 297 -19.71 -14.91 -11.73
N ALA A 298 -19.06 -15.32 -10.66
CA ALA A 298 -17.81 -16.05 -10.76
C ALA A 298 -18.01 -17.43 -11.41
N LYS A 299 -17.06 -17.82 -12.25
CA LYS A 299 -17.08 -19.14 -12.91
C LYS A 299 -17.09 -20.24 -11.85
N ASN A 300 -18.03 -21.17 -11.96
CA ASN A 300 -18.28 -22.27 -11.01
C ASN A 300 -18.82 -21.84 -9.63
N PHE A 301 -19.02 -20.55 -9.37
CA PHE A 301 -19.54 -20.02 -8.10
C PHE A 301 -20.56 -18.89 -8.37
N PRO A 302 -21.74 -19.21 -8.95
CA PRO A 302 -22.68 -18.20 -9.44
C PRO A 302 -23.31 -17.33 -8.33
N SER A 303 -23.14 -17.69 -7.06
CA SER A 303 -23.52 -16.88 -5.90
C SER A 303 -22.53 -15.74 -5.61
N ALA A 304 -21.26 -15.87 -6.01
CA ALA A 304 -20.25 -14.84 -5.83
C ALA A 304 -20.19 -13.94 -7.07
N TRP A 305 -20.32 -12.63 -6.86
CA TRP A 305 -20.32 -11.62 -7.92
C TRP A 305 -19.09 -10.74 -7.78
N LEU A 306 -18.30 -10.61 -8.83
CA LEU A 306 -17.04 -9.85 -8.83
C LEU A 306 -16.83 -9.17 -10.20
N TRP A 307 -15.86 -8.26 -10.24
CA TRP A 307 -15.39 -7.64 -11.49
C TRP A 307 -14.23 -8.43 -12.08
N ILE A 308 -14.09 -8.36 -13.40
CA ILE A 308 -12.89 -8.82 -14.11
C ILE A 308 -12.01 -7.60 -14.36
N GLN A 309 -10.95 -7.46 -13.58
CA GLN A 309 -9.97 -6.40 -13.78
C GLN A 309 -9.05 -6.74 -14.95
N ASP A 310 -8.93 -5.83 -15.91
CA ASP A 310 -7.95 -5.90 -16.99
C ASP A 310 -6.72 -5.06 -16.66
N MET A 311 -5.67 -5.73 -16.18
CA MET A 311 -4.41 -5.09 -15.79
C MET A 311 -3.35 -5.46 -16.82
N TYR A 312 -2.97 -4.50 -17.67
CA TYR A 312 -1.98 -4.70 -18.72
C TYR A 312 -2.32 -5.87 -19.69
N GLY A 313 -3.59 -6.03 -20.04
CA GLY A 313 -4.08 -7.12 -20.88
C GLY A 313 -4.27 -8.45 -20.12
N ARG A 314 -4.02 -8.49 -18.81
CA ARG A 314 -4.19 -9.68 -17.98
C ARG A 314 -5.47 -9.55 -17.16
N LYS A 315 -6.49 -10.28 -17.61
CA LYS A 315 -7.80 -10.36 -16.94
C LYS A 315 -7.76 -11.29 -15.73
N ARG A 316 -8.14 -10.78 -14.56
CA ARG A 316 -8.22 -11.50 -13.28
C ARG A 316 -9.38 -10.98 -12.44
N GLN A 317 -9.83 -11.76 -11.46
CA GLN A 317 -10.78 -11.32 -10.44
C GLN A 317 -10.01 -11.16 -9.11
N TYR A 318 -9.52 -9.96 -8.82
CA TYR A 318 -8.78 -9.67 -7.60
C TYR A 318 -9.72 -9.44 -6.42
N LEU A 319 -9.28 -9.78 -5.21
CA LEU A 319 -10.08 -9.64 -3.98
C LEU A 319 -9.66 -8.45 -3.10
N GLY A 320 -8.37 -8.12 -3.10
CA GLY A 320 -7.78 -7.15 -2.18
C GLY A 320 -8.22 -5.70 -2.38
N ALA A 321 -7.75 -4.82 -1.50
CA ALA A 321 -8.18 -3.42 -1.48
C ALA A 321 -7.50 -2.53 -2.52
N GLY A 322 -6.36 -2.94 -3.08
CA GLY A 322 -5.66 -2.16 -4.11
C GLY A 322 -6.31 -2.34 -5.48
N HIS A 323 -6.31 -3.57 -5.98
CA HIS A 323 -6.73 -3.89 -7.34
C HIS A 323 -8.02 -4.71 -7.43
N GLY A 324 -8.75 -4.88 -6.33
CA GLY A 324 -9.77 -5.92 -6.24
C GLY A 324 -11.07 -5.51 -5.57
N PHE A 325 -11.86 -6.54 -5.30
CA PHE A 325 -13.22 -6.47 -4.80
C PHE A 325 -13.40 -5.50 -3.62
N ALA A 326 -12.55 -5.61 -2.58
CA ALA A 326 -12.68 -4.74 -1.41
C ALA A 326 -12.44 -3.26 -1.74
N GLY A 327 -11.53 -2.95 -2.67
CA GLY A 327 -11.28 -1.59 -3.13
C GLY A 327 -12.47 -1.01 -3.89
N ASN A 328 -13.17 -1.85 -4.66
CA ASN A 328 -14.35 -1.46 -5.43
C ASN A 328 -15.57 -1.21 -4.55
N VAL A 329 -15.76 -2.01 -3.50
CA VAL A 329 -16.87 -1.87 -2.56
C VAL A 329 -16.66 -0.68 -1.61
N PHE A 330 -15.42 -0.35 -1.28
CA PHE A 330 -15.10 0.71 -0.32
C PHE A 330 -15.84 2.04 -0.54
N PRO A 331 -15.82 2.67 -1.73
CA PRO A 331 -16.52 3.94 -1.92
C PRO A 331 -18.04 3.82 -1.71
N ILE A 332 -18.65 2.65 -1.94
CA ILE A 332 -20.09 2.42 -1.64
C ILE A 332 -20.32 2.48 -0.13
N ILE A 333 -19.44 1.88 0.66
CA ILE A 333 -19.52 1.90 2.12
C ILE A 333 -19.21 3.31 2.66
N ARG A 334 -18.12 3.94 2.21
CA ARG A 334 -17.68 5.27 2.66
C ARG A 334 -18.68 6.37 2.26
N GLY A 335 -19.32 6.22 1.10
CA GLY A 335 -20.32 7.13 0.55
C GLY A 335 -21.76 6.72 0.80
N ALA A 336 -22.04 5.79 1.73
CA ALA A 336 -23.39 5.25 1.95
C ALA A 336 -24.46 6.33 2.18
N HIS A 337 -24.12 7.44 2.83
CA HIS A 337 -24.99 8.60 3.08
C HIS A 337 -25.40 9.37 1.81
N MET A 338 -24.79 9.06 0.67
CA MET A 338 -25.08 9.64 -0.65
C MET A 338 -25.94 8.71 -1.53
N LEU A 339 -26.22 7.49 -1.07
CA LEU A 339 -26.88 6.43 -1.83
C LEU A 339 -28.22 6.00 -1.21
N PRO A 340 -29.13 5.39 -1.98
CA PRO A 340 -30.28 4.69 -1.43
C PRO A 340 -29.82 3.53 -0.52
N ALA A 341 -30.51 3.33 0.61
CA ALA A 341 -30.20 2.25 1.55
C ALA A 341 -30.21 0.86 0.88
N SER A 342 -31.18 0.62 0.00
CA SER A 342 -31.31 -0.65 -0.75
C SER A 342 -30.11 -0.93 -1.65
N THR A 343 -29.48 0.11 -2.23
CA THR A 343 -28.25 -0.04 -3.01
C THR A 343 -27.10 -0.50 -2.10
N VAL A 344 -26.93 0.16 -0.95
CA VAL A 344 -25.88 -0.20 0.01
C VAL A 344 -26.08 -1.63 0.53
N GLU A 345 -27.29 -1.99 0.92
CA GLU A 345 -27.65 -3.34 1.38
C GLU A 345 -27.34 -4.42 0.32
N ALA A 346 -27.62 -4.14 -0.95
CA ALA A 346 -27.36 -5.08 -2.03
C ALA A 346 -25.84 -5.32 -2.24
N PHE A 347 -25.02 -4.27 -2.16
CA PHE A 347 -23.56 -4.39 -2.19
C PHE A 347 -23.03 -5.14 -0.96
N VAL A 348 -23.56 -4.86 0.24
CA VAL A 348 -23.16 -5.56 1.47
C VAL A 348 -23.50 -7.05 1.40
N SER A 349 -24.68 -7.41 0.92
CA SER A 349 -25.11 -8.80 0.74
C SER A 349 -24.20 -9.57 -0.23
N ARG A 350 -23.87 -8.97 -1.39
CA ARG A 350 -22.90 -9.55 -2.33
C ARG A 350 -21.50 -9.66 -1.73
N THR A 351 -21.08 -8.67 -0.95
CA THR A 351 -19.78 -8.66 -0.27
C THR A 351 -19.65 -9.83 0.69
N ILE A 352 -20.64 -10.05 1.55
CA ILE A 352 -20.68 -11.18 2.48
C ILE A 352 -20.59 -12.51 1.73
N THR A 353 -21.42 -12.68 0.70
CA THR A 353 -21.46 -13.93 -0.09
C THR A 353 -20.11 -14.20 -0.79
N THR A 354 -19.53 -13.19 -1.43
CA THR A 354 -18.24 -13.30 -2.14
C THR A 354 -17.09 -13.60 -1.17
N LEU A 355 -17.02 -12.90 -0.02
CA LEU A 355 -15.97 -13.13 0.96
C LEU A 355 -16.09 -14.50 1.61
N LYS A 356 -17.30 -14.95 1.97
CA LYS A 356 -17.52 -16.31 2.50
C LYS A 356 -17.13 -17.39 1.51
N THR A 357 -17.45 -17.19 0.23
CA THR A 357 -17.11 -18.16 -0.82
C THR A 357 -15.60 -18.29 -1.02
N SER A 358 -14.87 -17.18 -0.87
CA SER A 358 -13.41 -17.10 -1.10
C SER A 358 -12.56 -17.16 0.18
N GLU A 359 -13.18 -17.36 1.34
CA GLU A 359 -12.49 -17.37 2.62
C GLU A 359 -11.53 -18.56 2.74
N MET A 360 -10.27 -18.24 3.01
CA MET A 360 -9.28 -19.18 3.50
C MET A 360 -9.32 -19.15 5.02
N THR A 361 -9.77 -20.23 5.67
CA THR A 361 -9.90 -20.27 7.12
C THR A 361 -9.55 -21.63 7.71
N ASP A 362 -9.02 -21.61 8.92
CA ASP A 362 -8.85 -22.78 9.80
C ASP A 362 -9.91 -22.85 10.93
N GLY A 363 -10.93 -21.98 10.84
CA GLY A 363 -11.98 -21.78 11.84
C GLY A 363 -11.71 -20.63 12.80
N ALA A 364 -10.46 -20.40 13.21
CA ALA A 364 -10.09 -19.34 14.14
C ALA A 364 -9.56 -18.08 13.44
N LEU A 365 -8.90 -18.27 12.29
CA LEU A 365 -8.23 -17.24 11.52
C LEU A 365 -8.79 -17.20 10.10
N SER A 366 -8.76 -16.03 9.47
CA SER A 366 -9.25 -15.84 8.11
C SER A 366 -8.31 -15.01 7.26
N ASN A 367 -8.13 -15.42 6.01
CA ASN A 367 -7.53 -14.60 4.96
C ASN A 367 -8.27 -14.79 3.63
N TRP A 368 -7.89 -13.97 2.66
CA TRP A 368 -8.34 -14.07 1.28
C TRP A 368 -7.13 -13.97 0.36
N ASP A 369 -7.09 -14.82 -0.67
CA ASP A 369 -6.00 -14.80 -1.64
C ASP A 369 -6.04 -13.51 -2.48
N THR A 370 -4.97 -13.26 -3.22
CA THR A 370 -4.84 -12.12 -4.14
C THR A 370 -5.92 -12.16 -5.23
N VAL A 371 -6.19 -13.35 -5.77
CA VAL A 371 -7.14 -13.61 -6.87
C VAL A 371 -8.20 -14.58 -6.37
N PHE A 372 -9.44 -14.40 -6.79
CA PHE A 372 -10.55 -15.32 -6.53
C PHE A 372 -10.28 -16.68 -7.19
N ASP A 373 -9.86 -17.67 -6.41
CA ASP A 373 -9.75 -19.10 -6.77
C ASP A 373 -10.10 -19.98 -5.56
N PRO A 374 -11.38 -20.08 -5.18
CA PRO A 374 -11.82 -20.77 -3.96
C PRO A 374 -11.57 -22.31 -3.97
N ILE A 375 -11.18 -22.88 -5.11
CA ILE A 375 -10.83 -24.31 -5.26
C ILE A 375 -9.30 -24.50 -5.28
N GLY A 376 -8.50 -23.43 -5.36
CA GLY A 376 -7.05 -23.51 -5.52
C GLY A 376 -6.65 -24.29 -6.77
N SER A 377 -7.46 -24.20 -7.82
CA SER A 377 -7.51 -25.18 -8.90
C SER A 377 -6.60 -24.85 -10.08
N ALA A 378 -6.06 -23.63 -10.16
CA ALA A 378 -5.34 -23.19 -11.34
C ALA A 378 -4.16 -22.24 -11.10
N LEU A 379 -4.09 -21.53 -9.96
CA LEU A 379 -3.03 -20.55 -9.68
C LEU A 379 -2.29 -20.88 -8.38
N PRO A 380 -0.98 -20.63 -8.30
CA PRO A 380 -0.26 -20.70 -7.04
C PRO A 380 -0.89 -19.71 -6.06
N THR A 381 -1.30 -20.20 -4.89
CA THR A 381 -1.85 -19.37 -3.83
C THR A 381 -0.82 -18.35 -3.38
N ARG A 382 -1.27 -17.11 -3.13
CA ARG A 382 -0.43 -16.02 -2.60
C ARG A 382 -1.18 -15.40 -1.44
N PRO A 383 -1.18 -16.05 -0.27
CA PRO A 383 -1.86 -15.56 0.92
C PRO A 383 -1.10 -14.37 1.51
N MET A 384 -1.34 -13.20 0.93
CA MET A 384 -0.70 -11.95 1.34
C MET A 384 -1.41 -11.41 2.59
N LEU A 385 -0.66 -10.69 3.44
CA LEU A 385 -1.20 -9.90 4.54
C LEU A 385 -0.71 -8.46 4.38
N GLN A 386 -1.32 -7.75 3.46
CA GLN A 386 -0.98 -6.38 3.06
C GLN A 386 -2.24 -5.55 2.89
N ASP A 387 -2.12 -4.23 2.94
CA ASP A 387 -3.25 -3.35 2.65
C ASP A 387 -3.74 -3.53 1.21
N CYS A 388 -2.85 -3.68 0.23
CA CYS A 388 -3.28 -3.93 -1.15
C CYS A 388 -3.92 -5.31 -1.36
N HIS A 389 -3.47 -6.35 -0.64
CA HIS A 389 -3.90 -7.74 -0.82
C HIS A 389 -3.94 -8.51 0.51
N GLY A 390 -5.12 -9.08 0.81
CA GLY A 390 -5.39 -9.90 1.98
C GLY A 390 -6.17 -9.19 3.09
N ALA A 391 -6.24 -9.85 4.24
CA ALA A 391 -7.05 -9.43 5.39
C ALA A 391 -6.88 -7.96 5.80
N PRO A 392 -5.67 -7.36 5.90
CA PRO A 392 -5.53 -5.98 6.33
C PRO A 392 -6.33 -4.98 5.49
N GLY A 393 -6.20 -5.06 4.17
CA GLY A 393 -6.93 -4.20 3.24
C GLY A 393 -8.44 -4.42 3.30
N ILE A 394 -8.86 -5.69 3.37
CA ILE A 394 -10.28 -6.07 3.44
C ILE A 394 -10.91 -5.48 4.70
N ILE A 395 -10.25 -5.58 5.86
CA ILE A 395 -10.69 -4.94 7.11
C ILE A 395 -10.79 -3.44 6.94
N CYS A 396 -9.71 -2.79 6.47
CA CYS A 396 -9.67 -1.34 6.32
C CYS A 396 -10.78 -0.77 5.42
N ARG A 397 -11.24 -1.53 4.42
CA ARG A 397 -12.27 -1.09 3.46
C ARG A 397 -13.69 -1.46 3.88
N LEU A 398 -13.88 -2.58 4.58
CA LEU A 398 -15.21 -3.17 4.72
C LEU A 398 -15.76 -3.14 6.15
N VAL A 399 -14.95 -2.78 7.15
CA VAL A 399 -15.40 -2.70 8.55
C VAL A 399 -16.52 -1.68 8.79
N GLY A 400 -16.68 -0.70 7.90
CA GLY A 400 -17.78 0.27 7.94
C GLY A 400 -19.13 -0.31 7.51
N ALA A 401 -19.16 -1.52 6.93
CA ALA A 401 -20.41 -2.18 6.57
C ALA A 401 -21.05 -2.77 7.83
N ASN A 402 -22.23 -2.28 8.21
CA ASN A 402 -22.89 -2.69 9.44
C ASN A 402 -23.51 -4.10 9.32
N SER A 403 -22.70 -5.15 9.46
CA SER A 403 -23.14 -6.55 9.39
C SER A 403 -22.38 -7.43 10.39
N PRO A 404 -23.07 -8.05 11.37
CA PRO A 404 -22.43 -8.97 12.33
C PRO A 404 -21.70 -10.15 11.67
N GLU A 405 -22.25 -10.66 10.57
CA GLU A 405 -21.68 -11.76 9.80
C GLU A 405 -20.36 -11.36 9.12
N LEU A 406 -20.27 -10.11 8.66
CA LEU A 406 -19.02 -9.56 8.14
C LEU A 406 -18.04 -9.28 9.27
N ASP A 407 -18.50 -8.70 10.37
CA ASP A 407 -17.67 -8.40 11.55
C ASP A 407 -16.92 -9.64 12.04
N GLU A 408 -17.58 -10.80 12.09
CA GLU A 408 -16.97 -12.06 12.51
C GLU A 408 -15.77 -12.46 11.61
N MET A 409 -15.94 -12.37 10.28
CA MET A 409 -14.86 -12.64 9.32
C MET A 409 -13.71 -11.65 9.47
N LEU A 410 -14.02 -10.36 9.65
CA LEU A 410 -13.02 -9.31 9.80
C LEU A 410 -12.23 -9.43 11.11
N LEU A 411 -12.89 -9.82 12.21
CA LEU A 411 -12.24 -10.09 13.49
C LEU A 411 -11.27 -11.27 13.39
N ARG A 412 -11.65 -12.38 12.73
CA ARG A 412 -10.73 -13.50 12.44
C ARG A 412 -9.56 -13.06 11.57
N GLY A 413 -9.80 -12.17 10.60
CA GLY A 413 -8.74 -11.54 9.81
C GLY A 413 -7.78 -10.73 10.68
N GLY A 414 -8.30 -9.95 11.63
CA GLY A 414 -7.49 -9.20 12.59
C GLY A 414 -6.63 -10.10 13.47
N GLU A 415 -7.19 -11.20 13.98
CA GLU A 415 -6.43 -12.17 14.75
C GLU A 415 -5.30 -12.80 13.92
N LEU A 416 -5.51 -13.03 12.61
CA LEU A 416 -4.46 -13.51 11.72
C LEU A 416 -3.34 -12.48 11.54
N VAL A 417 -3.68 -11.21 11.35
CA VAL A 417 -2.68 -10.12 11.22
C VAL A 417 -1.81 -10.06 12.48
N TRP A 418 -2.41 -10.22 13.66
CA TRP A 418 -1.68 -10.28 14.93
C TRP A 418 -0.79 -11.52 15.03
N ALA A 419 -1.33 -12.70 14.71
CA ALA A 419 -0.62 -13.97 14.79
C ALA A 419 0.58 -14.05 13.84
N ALA A 420 0.45 -13.50 12.62
CA ALA A 420 1.53 -13.47 11.63
C ALA A 420 2.65 -12.49 12.02
N GLY A 421 2.31 -11.35 12.62
CA GLY A 421 3.25 -10.32 13.03
C GLY A 421 3.64 -9.33 11.90
N PRO A 422 4.58 -8.40 12.18
CA PRO A 422 5.05 -7.40 11.22
C PRO A 422 5.61 -7.97 9.91
N LEU A 423 5.56 -7.19 8.83
CA LEU A 423 6.07 -7.60 7.52
C LEU A 423 7.57 -7.35 7.38
N THR A 424 8.33 -8.33 6.88
CA THR A 424 9.75 -8.16 6.53
C THR A 424 9.96 -7.20 5.34
N LYS A 425 8.92 -7.00 4.52
CA LYS A 425 8.98 -6.08 3.38
C LYS A 425 9.21 -4.64 3.81
N GLY A 426 8.76 -4.23 5.01
CA GLY A 426 9.05 -2.91 5.56
C GLY A 426 7.85 -2.26 6.26
N ALA A 427 7.97 -0.96 6.53
CA ALA A 427 7.12 -0.28 7.49
C ALA A 427 5.89 0.44 6.91
N GLY A 428 5.86 0.75 5.61
CA GLY A 428 4.86 1.65 4.98
C GLY A 428 3.40 1.15 4.99
N LEU A 429 2.49 1.94 4.39
CA LEU A 429 1.04 1.69 4.42
C LEU A 429 0.57 0.61 3.44
N CYS A 430 0.95 0.65 2.17
CA CYS A 430 0.35 -0.26 1.16
C CYS A 430 0.67 -1.74 1.42
N HIS A 431 1.89 -2.02 1.87
CA HIS A 431 2.38 -3.39 2.03
C HIS A 431 3.48 -3.48 3.07
N GLY A 432 3.24 -2.81 4.20
CA GLY A 432 4.14 -2.79 5.34
C GLY A 432 3.38 -2.81 6.67
N THR A 433 4.16 -2.79 7.75
CA THR A 433 3.68 -2.94 9.12
C THR A 433 2.66 -1.86 9.51
N ALA A 434 2.83 -0.60 9.09
CA ALA A 434 1.90 0.47 9.43
C ALA A 434 0.50 0.27 8.82
N GLY A 435 0.42 -0.18 7.56
CA GLY A 435 -0.87 -0.49 6.92
C GLY A 435 -1.61 -1.62 7.62
N ASN A 436 -0.87 -2.67 8.00
CA ASN A 436 -1.42 -3.76 8.79
C ASN A 436 -1.90 -3.28 10.16
N GLY A 437 -1.19 -2.35 10.78
CA GLY A 437 -1.59 -1.74 12.04
C GLY A 437 -2.87 -0.91 11.98
N PHE A 438 -3.17 -0.27 10.84
CA PHE A 438 -4.45 0.43 10.64
C PHE A 438 -5.66 -0.53 10.70
N ALA A 439 -5.50 -1.79 10.29
CA ALA A 439 -6.57 -2.78 10.44
C ALA A 439 -6.96 -2.96 11.92
N PHE A 440 -5.99 -2.88 12.85
CA PHE A 440 -6.29 -2.90 14.28
C PHE A 440 -7.01 -1.64 14.76
N LEU A 441 -6.63 -0.45 14.29
CA LEU A 441 -7.36 0.79 14.64
C LEU A 441 -8.81 0.74 14.15
N LYS A 442 -9.03 0.19 12.96
CA LYS A 442 -10.38 -0.04 12.40
C LYS A 442 -11.20 -1.03 13.24
N LEU A 443 -10.59 -2.13 13.69
CA LEU A 443 -11.26 -3.07 14.58
C LEU A 443 -11.50 -2.50 15.98
N TYR A 444 -10.60 -1.65 16.48
CA TYR A 444 -10.78 -0.92 17.74
C TYR A 444 -12.01 -0.01 17.66
N GLU A 445 -12.11 0.83 16.62
CA GLU A 445 -13.27 1.70 16.41
C GLU A 445 -14.58 0.90 16.30
N ARG A 446 -14.56 -0.22 15.57
CA ARG A 446 -15.75 -1.05 15.36
C ARG A 446 -16.21 -1.81 16.60
N SER A 447 -15.27 -2.36 17.37
CA SER A 447 -15.59 -3.28 18.48
C SER A 447 -15.55 -2.63 19.87
N GLY A 448 -14.84 -1.51 20.03
CA GLY A 448 -14.53 -0.91 21.33
C GLY A 448 -13.54 -1.71 22.19
N ASP A 449 -13.01 -2.85 21.70
CA ASP A 449 -12.10 -3.69 22.46
C ASP A 449 -10.67 -3.11 22.44
N ALA A 450 -10.22 -2.65 23.61
CA ALA A 450 -8.91 -2.01 23.81
C ALA A 450 -7.73 -2.88 23.35
N LYS A 451 -7.89 -4.22 23.27
CA LYS A 451 -6.82 -5.11 22.77
C LYS A 451 -6.35 -4.69 21.38
N TRP A 452 -7.25 -4.19 20.54
CA TRP A 452 -6.91 -3.80 19.17
C TRP A 452 -6.06 -2.52 19.15
N LEU A 453 -6.35 -1.56 20.01
CA LEU A 453 -5.52 -0.37 20.16
C LEU A 453 -4.12 -0.73 20.68
N ASP A 454 -4.01 -1.65 21.63
CA ASP A 454 -2.72 -2.11 22.15
C ASP A 454 -1.89 -2.82 21.06
N ARG A 455 -2.54 -3.62 20.21
CA ARG A 455 -1.90 -4.26 19.04
C ARG A 455 -1.45 -3.23 18.01
N ALA A 456 -2.26 -2.21 17.72
CA ALA A 456 -1.89 -1.09 16.84
C ALA A 456 -0.65 -0.37 17.35
N ARG A 457 -0.61 -0.02 18.64
CA ARG A 457 0.52 0.61 19.30
C ARG A 457 1.80 -0.23 19.22
N ALA A 458 1.69 -1.54 19.43
CA ALA A 458 2.84 -2.42 19.30
C ALA A 458 3.38 -2.46 17.86
N PHE A 459 2.50 -2.47 16.85
CA PHE A 459 2.89 -2.38 15.44
C PHE A 459 3.50 -1.01 15.10
N ALA A 460 3.04 0.08 15.70
CA ALA A 460 3.60 1.41 15.48
C ALA A 460 5.04 1.52 16.01
N VAL A 461 5.31 1.00 17.21
CA VAL A 461 6.69 0.93 17.74
C VAL A 461 7.59 0.11 16.82
N HIS A 462 7.11 -1.03 16.34
CA HIS A 462 7.87 -1.86 15.43
C HIS A 462 8.12 -1.17 14.08
N ALA A 463 7.11 -0.52 13.50
CA ALA A 463 7.23 0.20 12.24
C ALA A 463 8.22 1.38 12.33
N LEU A 464 8.27 2.10 13.45
CA LEU A 464 9.27 3.14 13.71
C LEU A 464 10.69 2.55 13.81
N ALA A 465 10.85 1.39 14.46
CA ALA A 465 12.14 0.70 14.51
C ALA A 465 12.59 0.20 13.12
N GLN A 466 11.66 -0.33 12.31
CA GLN A 466 11.93 -0.71 10.92
C GLN A 466 12.35 0.50 10.09
N SER A 467 11.69 1.65 10.24
CA SER A 467 12.05 2.91 9.59
C SER A 467 13.49 3.35 9.93
N ALA A 468 13.85 3.36 11.22
CA ALA A 468 15.21 3.70 11.65
C ALA A 468 16.29 2.73 11.10
N SER A 469 15.96 1.43 11.03
CA SER A 469 16.85 0.42 10.43
C SER A 469 17.03 0.65 8.93
N GLN A 470 15.95 0.97 8.21
CA GLN A 470 15.98 1.21 6.76
C GLN A 470 16.78 2.46 6.41
N LEU A 471 16.65 3.54 7.19
CA LEU A 471 17.52 4.71 7.06
C LEU A 471 19.00 4.32 7.20
N SER A 472 19.34 3.49 8.18
CA SER A 472 20.71 3.04 8.40
C SER A 472 21.24 2.16 7.26
N GLU A 473 20.38 1.32 6.67
CA GLU A 473 20.74 0.43 5.55
C GLU A 473 20.92 1.18 4.23
N HIS A 474 20.03 2.13 3.92
CA HIS A 474 20.00 2.80 2.63
C HIS A 474 20.70 4.17 2.61
N GLY A 475 21.03 4.72 3.79
CA GLY A 475 21.65 6.04 3.92
C GLY A 475 20.73 7.22 3.58
N GLN A 476 19.44 6.96 3.34
CA GLN A 476 18.41 7.97 3.10
C GLN A 476 17.04 7.43 3.52
N ARG A 477 16.13 8.33 3.86
CA ARG A 477 14.73 8.00 4.18
C ARG A 477 13.93 7.75 2.92
N ARG A 478 12.85 6.98 3.06
CA ARG A 478 11.79 6.84 2.04
C ARG A 478 10.63 7.74 2.42
N PHE A 479 10.52 8.95 1.87
CA PHE A 479 9.63 9.99 2.42
C PHE A 479 8.13 9.80 2.12
N SER A 480 7.78 9.04 1.09
CA SER A 480 6.41 8.91 0.58
C SER A 480 5.37 8.49 1.62
N LEU A 481 4.11 8.86 1.38
CA LEU A 481 2.99 8.50 2.24
C LEU A 481 2.70 6.99 2.23
N TRP A 482 2.40 6.41 1.05
CA TRP A 482 1.90 5.03 1.01
C TRP A 482 2.98 3.95 1.09
N THR A 483 4.20 4.27 0.66
CA THR A 483 5.30 3.30 0.62
C THR A 483 6.40 3.60 1.63
N GLY A 484 6.44 4.82 2.16
CA GLY A 484 7.51 5.35 2.97
C GLY A 484 7.16 5.61 4.42
N GLU A 485 8.00 6.43 5.03
CA GLU A 485 8.08 6.70 6.45
C GLU A 485 7.05 7.72 6.91
N LEU A 486 6.57 8.64 6.04
CA LEU A 486 5.48 9.52 6.46
C LEU A 486 4.17 8.76 6.70
N GLY A 487 3.94 7.65 6.00
CA GLY A 487 2.87 6.73 6.35
C GLY A 487 3.03 6.12 7.74
N VAL A 488 4.26 5.80 8.14
CA VAL A 488 4.59 5.32 9.49
C VAL A 488 4.34 6.41 10.53
N ALA A 489 4.76 7.64 10.25
CA ALA A 489 4.55 8.79 11.14
C ALA A 489 3.06 9.07 11.37
N VAL A 490 2.27 9.08 10.29
CA VAL A 490 0.81 9.25 10.37
C VAL A 490 0.14 8.12 11.15
N PHE A 491 0.55 6.86 10.92
CA PHE A 491 0.03 5.72 11.68
C PHE A 491 0.40 5.80 13.17
N ALA A 492 1.65 6.14 13.49
CA ALA A 492 2.09 6.28 14.88
C ALA A 492 1.35 7.42 15.59
N ALA A 493 1.11 8.55 14.91
CA ALA A 493 0.29 9.64 15.40
C ALA A 493 -1.18 9.21 15.62
N ALA A 494 -1.73 8.39 14.72
CA ALA A 494 -3.07 7.84 14.86
C ALA A 494 -3.19 6.95 16.12
N CYS A 495 -2.17 6.15 16.44
CA CYS A 495 -2.12 5.29 17.63
C CYS A 495 -2.06 6.06 18.97
N ILE A 496 -1.61 7.32 18.96
CA ILE A 496 -1.64 8.18 20.16
C ILE A 496 -3.10 8.44 20.55
N ASN A 497 -3.93 8.82 19.57
CA ASN A 497 -5.32 9.22 19.80
C ASN A 497 -6.34 8.09 19.61
N GLY A 498 -5.91 6.92 19.13
CA GLY A 498 -6.82 5.84 18.71
C GLY A 498 -7.66 6.21 17.47
N ASP A 499 -7.12 7.06 16.58
CA ASP A 499 -7.80 7.55 15.37
C ASP A 499 -7.77 6.48 14.27
N ALA A 500 -8.93 5.94 13.90
CA ALA A 500 -9.03 4.88 12.89
C ALA A 500 -9.15 5.41 11.45
N ALA A 501 -9.14 6.73 11.24
CA ALA A 501 -9.22 7.32 9.91
C ALA A 501 -7.94 7.04 9.10
N PHE A 502 -8.05 6.18 8.10
CA PHE A 502 -6.98 5.80 7.20
C PHE A 502 -6.64 6.99 6.28
N PRO A 503 -5.35 7.39 6.19
CA PRO A 503 -4.94 8.59 5.46
C PRO A 503 -5.26 8.51 3.97
N THR A 504 -5.81 9.59 3.41
CA THR A 504 -6.21 9.72 2.00
C THR A 504 -7.28 8.71 1.56
N LEU A 505 -7.88 7.96 2.49
CA LEU A 505 -9.03 7.09 2.25
C LEU A 505 -10.28 7.61 2.97
N ASP A 506 -10.23 7.65 4.30
CA ASP A 506 -11.36 8.13 5.09
C ASP A 506 -11.39 9.66 5.19
N ILE A 507 -10.19 10.24 5.15
CA ILE A 507 -9.91 11.66 5.38
C ILE A 507 -8.98 12.21 4.32
N PHE A 508 -9.16 13.49 4.01
CA PHE A 508 -8.33 14.27 3.10
C PHE A 508 -8.10 15.68 3.63
#